data_AF-A0A845S5E8-F1
#
_entry.id   AF-A0A845S5E8-F1
#
_cell.length_a   1.000
_cell.length_b   1.000
_cell.length_c   1.000
_cell.angle_alpha   90.00
_cell.angle_beta   90.00
_cell.angle_gamma   90.00
#
_symmetry.space_group_name_H-M   'P 1'
#
loop_
_entity.id
_entity.type
_entity.pdbx_description
1 polymer ?
#
loop_
_entity_poly.entity_id
_entity_poly.type
_entity_poly.pdbx_seq_one_letter_code
_entity_poly.pdbx_strand_id
1 'polypeptide(L)'
;NKRIILLTTKAKKNYYNFDFKKGDTILFGRESAGVPDSVHKIANTRLKIPISKNTRSLNVVTSISIVLSEALRQNNYYNIE
;
A
#
# COMPACT_ATOMS: atom_id res chain seq x y z
N ASN A 1 -16.98 -6.93 6.09
CA ASN A 1 -15.75 -6.41 6.72
C ASN A 1 -14.78 -5.91 5.66
N LYS A 2 -14.56 -4.60 5.56
CA LYS A 2 -13.54 -4.02 4.66
C LYS A 2 -12.24 -3.81 5.45
N ARG A 3 -11.12 -4.41 5.02
CA ARG A 3 -9.80 -4.21 5.67
C ARG A 3 -9.18 -2.93 5.13
N ILE A 4 -8.65 -2.10 6.02
CA ILE A 4 -7.90 -0.88 5.69
C ILE A 4 -6.41 -1.19 5.72
N ILE A 5 -5.76 -1.09 4.55
CA ILE A 5 -4.35 -1.39 4.34
C ILE A 5 -3.62 -0.07 4.05
N LEU A 6 -2.77 0.35 4.96
CA LEU A 6 -2.07 1.62 4.87
C LEU A 6 -0.64 1.43 4.33
N LEU A 7 -0.30 2.13 3.24
CA LEU A 7 1.07 2.21 2.74
C LEU A 7 1.82 3.38 3.39
N THR A 8 2.98 3.07 3.98
CA THR A 8 3.79 4.04 4.71
C THR A 8 5.24 3.58 4.84
N THR A 9 6.18 4.52 4.79
CA THR A 9 7.62 4.26 5.02
C THR A 9 7.91 3.79 6.45
N LYS A 10 7.01 4.05 7.40
CA LYS A 10 7.12 3.62 8.81
C LYS A 10 6.79 2.13 9.02
N ALA A 11 6.31 1.41 8.00
CA ALA A 11 5.92 0.01 8.15
C ALA A 11 7.12 -0.94 8.17
N LYS A 12 6.95 -2.10 8.82
CA LYS A 12 7.95 -3.18 8.81
C LYS A 12 7.71 -4.20 7.70
N LYS A 13 6.45 -4.47 7.36
CA LYS A 13 6.05 -5.52 6.40
C LYS A 13 6.11 -4.99 4.96
N ASN A 14 6.73 -5.76 4.06
CA ASN A 14 6.76 -5.44 2.63
C ASN A 14 5.42 -5.78 1.97
N TYR A 15 5.00 -4.97 1.00
CA TYR A 15 3.69 -5.12 0.35
C TYR A 15 3.52 -6.47 -0.37
N TYR A 16 4.58 -6.98 -1.02
CA TYR A 16 4.52 -8.24 -1.77
C TYR A 16 4.44 -9.50 -0.89
N ASN A 17 4.65 -9.38 0.42
CA ASN A 17 4.43 -10.47 1.40
C ASN A 17 3.02 -10.41 2.00
N PHE A 18 2.18 -9.49 1.53
CA PHE A 18 0.81 -9.35 2.00
C PHE A 18 -0.15 -10.06 1.05
N ASP A 19 -1.17 -10.69 1.64
CA ASP A 19 -2.23 -11.40 0.94
C ASP A 19 -3.43 -10.45 0.75
N PHE A 20 -3.43 -9.77 -0.40
CA PHE A 20 -4.47 -8.83 -0.82
C PHE A 20 -5.74 -9.57 -1.18
N LYS A 21 -6.88 -9.10 -0.65
CA LYS A 21 -8.20 -9.68 -0.91
C LYS A 21 -9.10 -8.70 -1.62
N LYS A 22 -10.02 -9.23 -2.44
CA LYS A 22 -11.13 -8.45 -3.00
C LYS A 22 -11.85 -7.70 -1.87
N GLY A 23 -12.04 -6.39 -2.05
CA GLY A 23 -12.68 -5.52 -1.05
C GLY A 23 -11.73 -4.87 -0.04
N ASP A 24 -10.41 -5.11 -0.13
CA ASP A 24 -9.43 -4.31 0.61
C ASP A 24 -9.50 -2.83 0.20
N THR A 25 -9.40 -1.95 1.19
CA THR A 25 -9.21 -0.51 0.99
C THR A 25 -7.74 -0.18 1.18
N ILE A 26 -7.06 0.20 0.10
CA ILE A 26 -5.64 0.55 0.12
C ILE A 26 -5.49 2.06 0.25
N LEU A 27 -4.94 2.52 1.37
CA LEU A 27 -4.73 3.93 1.68
C LEU A 27 -3.28 4.36 1.45
N PHE A 28 -3.13 5.54 0.86
CA PHE A 28 -1.85 6.20 0.64
C PHE A 28 -1.87 7.59 1.29
N GLY A 29 -0.70 8.05 1.72
CA GLY A 29 -0.54 9.39 2.26
C GLY A 29 -0.52 10.47 1.20
N ARG A 30 -0.70 11.70 1.68
CA ARG A 30 -0.41 12.88 0.87
C ARG A 30 1.07 12.90 0.55
N GLU A 31 1.41 13.30 -0.68
CA GLU A 31 2.80 13.31 -1.14
C GLU A 31 3.71 14.18 -0.26
N SER A 32 3.24 15.37 0.13
CA SER A 32 4.01 16.33 0.93
C SER A 32 4.00 16.08 2.43
N ALA A 33 2.97 15.41 2.94
CA ALA A 33 2.68 15.37 4.38
C ALA A 33 2.49 13.97 4.96
N GLY A 34 2.56 12.94 4.12
CA GLY A 34 2.36 11.55 4.53
C GLY A 34 0.96 11.31 5.11
N VAL A 35 0.92 10.52 6.18
CA VAL A 35 -0.31 10.03 6.82
C VAL A 35 -0.35 10.45 8.29
N PRO A 36 -1.44 11.07 8.78
CA PRO A 36 -1.60 11.40 10.18
C PRO A 36 -1.57 10.16 11.09
N ASP A 37 -1.08 10.31 12.33
CA ASP A 37 -1.01 9.21 13.29
C ASP A 37 -2.38 8.62 13.64
N SER A 38 -3.46 9.40 13.56
CA SER A 38 -4.84 8.89 13.72
C SER A 38 -5.17 7.81 12.69
N VAL A 39 -4.76 7.99 11.43
CA VAL A 39 -4.97 7.02 10.35
C VAL A 39 -4.09 5.78 10.57
N HIS A 40 -2.86 5.97 11.07
CA HIS A 40 -1.99 4.86 11.45
C HIS A 40 -2.60 3.96 12.53
N LYS A 41 -3.37 4.53 13.47
CA LYS A 41 -4.01 3.80 14.59
C LYS A 41 -5.21 2.96 14.14
N ILE A 42 -5.94 3.41 13.12
CA ILE A 42 -7.15 2.70 12.64
C ILE A 42 -6.85 1.69 11.53
N ALA A 43 -5.69 1.76 10.89
CA ALA A 43 -5.33 0.84 9.81
C ALA A 43 -5.17 -0.60 10.33
N ASN A 44 -5.86 -1.56 9.69
CA ASN A 44 -5.75 -2.97 10.04
C ASN A 44 -4.37 -3.54 9.75
N THR A 45 -3.69 -3.04 8.71
CA THR A 45 -2.32 -3.44 8.36
C THR A 45 -1.56 -2.26 7.80
N ARG A 46 -0.25 -2.22 8.08
CA ARG A 46 0.68 -1.23 7.52
C ARG A 46 1.73 -1.94 6.69
N LEU A 47 1.89 -1.51 5.45
CA LEU A 47 2.82 -2.06 4.47
C LEU A 47 3.80 -0.98 3.97
N LYS A 48 4.94 -1.41 3.44
CA LYS A 48 5.88 -0.55 2.72
C LYS A 48 6.26 -1.13 1.37
N ILE A 49 6.65 -0.25 0.45
CA ILE A 49 7.45 -0.59 -0.71
C ILE A 49 8.91 -0.49 -0.26
N PRO A 50 9.72 -1.56 -0.36
CA PRO A 50 11.13 -1.46 -0.03
C PRO A 50 11.84 -0.60 -1.07
N ILE A 51 12.62 0.37 -0.58
CA ILE A 51 13.47 1.26 -1.38
C ILE A 51 14.85 1.28 -0.72
N SER A 52 15.91 1.52 -1.49
CA SER A 52 17.27 1.65 -0.96
C SER A 52 17.37 2.79 0.07
N LYS A 53 18.27 2.67 1.05
CA LYS A 53 18.40 3.64 2.16
C LYS A 53 18.82 5.04 1.71
N ASN A 54 19.47 5.16 0.55
CA ASN A 54 20.04 6.43 0.06
C ASN A 54 19.24 7.04 -1.10
N THR A 55 17.98 6.64 -1.26
CA THR A 55 17.11 7.12 -2.34
C THR A 55 15.93 7.90 -1.79
N ARG A 56 15.42 8.84 -2.59
CA ARG A 56 14.17 9.54 -2.27
C ARG A 56 13.00 8.56 -2.26
N SER A 57 11.95 8.93 -1.54
CA SER A 57 10.68 8.20 -1.63
C SER A 57 10.14 8.28 -3.05
N LEU A 58 9.42 7.24 -3.47
CA LEU A 58 8.67 7.26 -4.71
C LEU A 58 7.56 8.32 -4.62
N ASN A 59 7.22 8.91 -5.76
CA ASN A 59 6.02 9.73 -5.84
C ASN A 59 4.76 8.87 -5.54
N VAL A 60 3.66 9.54 -5.23
CA VAL A 60 2.43 8.85 -4.80
C VAL A 60 1.84 7.96 -5.90
N VAL A 61 1.86 8.42 -7.16
CA VAL A 61 1.30 7.69 -8.30
C VAL A 61 2.05 6.38 -8.55
N THR A 62 3.38 6.42 -8.61
CA THR A 62 4.23 5.23 -8.76
C THR A 62 4.03 4.26 -7.61
N SER A 63 3.91 4.77 -6.38
CA SER A 63 3.64 3.94 -5.20
C SER A 63 2.29 3.22 -5.30
N ILE A 64 1.25 3.92 -5.75
CA ILE A 64 -0.08 3.35 -6.02
C ILE A 64 0.01 2.28 -7.11
N SER A 65 0.62 2.59 -8.25
CA SER A 65 0.70 1.68 -9.39
C SER A 65 1.40 0.36 -9.04
N ILE A 66 2.49 0.40 -8.25
CA ILE A 66 3.21 -0.80 -7.81
C ILE A 66 2.32 -1.70 -6.95
N VAL A 67 1.67 -1.11 -5.94
CA VAL A 67 0.88 -1.87 -4.96
C VAL A 67 -0.42 -2.37 -5.56
N LEU A 68 -1.08 -1.52 -6.36
CA LEU A 68 -2.32 -1.88 -7.04
C LEU A 68 -2.10 -3.00 -8.05
N SER A 69 -1.02 -2.93 -8.84
CA SER A 69 -0.68 -4.02 -9.78
C SER A 69 -0.52 -5.36 -9.06
N GLU A 70 0.17 -5.40 -7.91
CA GLU A 70 0.31 -6.63 -7.14
C GLU A 70 -1.02 -7.10 -6.55
N ALA A 71 -1.84 -6.18 -6.02
CA ALA A 71 -3.15 -6.53 -5.52
C ALA A 71 -4.05 -7.12 -6.63
N LEU A 72 -4.04 -6.53 -7.82
CA LEU A 72 -4.78 -7.04 -8.98
C LEU A 72 -4.25 -8.40 -9.44
N ARG A 73 -2.92 -8.58 -9.48
CA ARG A 73 -2.26 -9.85 -9.81
C ARG A 73 -2.68 -10.97 -8.86
N GLN A 74 -2.64 -10.73 -7.54
CA GLN A 74 -3.07 -11.72 -6.55
C GLN A 74 -4.56 -12.07 -6.65
N ASN A 75 -5.38 -11.12 -7.10
CA ASN A 75 -6.83 -11.30 -7.21
C ASN A 75 -7.29 -11.73 -8.62
N ASN A 76 -6.36 -12.11 -9.51
CA ASN A 76 -6.62 -12.56 -10.89
C ASN A 76 -7.53 -11.59 -11.68
N TYR A 77 -7.34 -10.29 -11.48
CA TYR A 77 -8.18 -9.26 -12.11
C TYR A 77 -7.85 -8.96 -13.57
N TYR A 78 -6.82 -9.61 -14.14
CA TYR A 78 -6.46 -9.44 -15.56
C TYR A 78 -7.30 -10.29 -16.52
N ASN A 79 -8.22 -11.10 -16.01
CA ASN A 79 -9.12 -11.97 -16.79
C ASN A 79 -10.54 -11.38 -16.90
N ILE A 80 -10.68 -10.05 -16.93
CA ILE A 80 -11.98 -9.43 -17.20
C ILE A 80 -12.08 -9.28 -18.71
N GLU A 81 -12.71 -10.26 -19.36
CA GLU A 81 -13.34 -10.09 -20.67
C GLU A 81 -14.60 -9.24 -20.56
#